data_AF-A0A667YGL4-F1
#
_entry.id   AF-A0A667YGL4-F1
#
_cell.length_a   1.000
_cell.length_b   1.000
_cell.length_c   1.000
_cell.angle_alpha   90.00
_cell.angle_beta   90.00
_cell.angle_gamma   90.00
#
_symmetry.space_group_name_H-M   'P 1'
#
loop_
_entity.id
_entity.type
_entity.pdbx_description
1 polymer ?
#
loop_
_entity_poly.entity_id
_entity_poly.type
_entity_poly.pdbx_seq_one_letter_code
_entity_poly.pdbx_strand_id
1 'polypeptide(L)'
;MVFLPLFAFLLLLSGGGVTVYGGHVLVFPGEYSHWLNMKSMMEELVERNHSVTVLVSDASPSVDYNSSRYAGKFNFRVFQVPFTKDELHGFTESFIHYSMYEWPNSSMLQVFLKMRDWVSRSTELQLQQCHAMLRNPELMASLRDTRFDAVVADPMMLCADLMADVLGLPLVISLRFTFGSVFERHCGQMPAPPSFVPAQPLTYSDKMTFSERVVNMVAYMFFSATTEMHWKLSVDHHYSDLKGSPTSACETLGRADIWLIRTFWDLDYPRPFLPNFKFVGGLHCKPAKPLPQEMEAFVQSSGDDGIVVFSLGSMVKNLTKERANVIAAGLGKVPQKVFTFSQHPICCIEINNEFKKKNL
;
A
#
# COMPACT_ATOMS: atom_id res chain seq x y z
N MET A 1 39.58 -51.59 -2.25
CA MET A 1 38.14 -51.32 -2.01
C MET A 1 37.88 -50.16 -1.03
N VAL A 2 38.74 -49.12 -0.99
CA VAL A 2 38.60 -47.97 -0.04
C VAL A 2 38.46 -46.62 -0.77
N PHE A 3 38.70 -46.58 -2.08
CA PHE A 3 38.64 -45.34 -2.87
C PHE A 3 37.22 -44.87 -3.22
N LEU A 4 36.27 -45.79 -3.39
CA LEU A 4 34.88 -45.44 -3.69
C LEU A 4 34.16 -44.68 -2.55
N PRO A 5 34.26 -45.10 -1.27
CA PRO A 5 33.58 -44.39 -0.18
C PRO A 5 34.21 -43.03 0.11
N LEU A 6 35.52 -42.86 -0.11
CA LEU A 6 36.19 -41.57 0.07
C LEU A 6 35.76 -40.54 -0.98
N PHE A 7 35.57 -40.98 -2.23
CA PHE A 7 35.12 -40.12 -3.33
C PHE A 7 33.65 -39.71 -3.16
N ALA A 8 32.78 -40.62 -2.68
CA ALA A 8 31.39 -40.31 -2.34
C ALA A 8 31.29 -39.33 -1.16
N PHE A 9 32.16 -39.46 -0.14
CA PHE A 9 32.22 -38.54 0.99
C PHE A 9 32.74 -37.15 0.59
N LEU A 10 33.72 -37.09 -0.31
CA LEU A 10 34.21 -35.82 -0.89
C LEU A 10 33.16 -35.16 -1.80
N LEU A 11 32.36 -35.93 -2.54
CA LEU A 11 31.22 -35.41 -3.33
C LEU A 11 30.08 -34.87 -2.45
N LEU A 12 29.85 -35.47 -1.27
CA LEU A 12 28.92 -34.95 -0.27
C LEU A 12 29.44 -33.69 0.43
N LEU A 13 30.75 -33.53 0.57
CA LEU A 13 31.39 -32.31 1.08
C LEU A 13 31.56 -31.23 0.00
N SER A 14 31.67 -31.61 -1.28
CA SER A 14 31.70 -30.69 -2.44
C SER A 14 30.31 -30.36 -2.97
N GLY A 15 29.27 -31.06 -2.51
CA GLY A 15 27.91 -30.55 -2.46
C GLY A 15 27.87 -29.41 -1.46
N GLY A 16 28.62 -28.33 -1.76
CA GLY A 16 28.60 -27.10 -1.00
C GLY A 16 27.15 -26.77 -0.78
N GLY A 17 26.71 -26.79 0.49
CA GLY A 17 25.37 -26.35 0.84
C GLY A 17 25.19 -25.05 0.08
N VAL A 18 24.16 -24.99 -0.78
CA VAL A 18 23.89 -23.79 -1.54
C VAL A 18 23.76 -22.70 -0.49
N THR A 19 24.81 -21.89 -0.34
CA THR A 19 24.74 -20.66 0.43
C THR A 19 23.83 -19.81 -0.43
N VAL A 20 22.52 -19.90 -0.16
CA VAL A 20 21.54 -18.99 -0.74
C VAL A 20 21.87 -17.65 -0.11
N TYR A 21 22.75 -16.91 -0.75
CA TYR A 21 22.95 -15.50 -0.44
C TYR A 21 21.61 -14.82 -0.71
N GLY A 22 21.04 -14.19 0.30
CA GLY A 22 19.84 -13.38 0.10
C GLY A 22 20.19 -12.20 -0.79
N GLY A 23 19.34 -11.93 -1.78
CA GLY A 23 19.49 -10.77 -2.66
C GLY A 23 19.34 -9.42 -1.95
N HIS A 24 19.81 -8.37 -2.61
CA HIS A 24 19.70 -6.97 -2.23
C HIS A 24 18.47 -6.35 -2.89
N VAL A 25 17.49 -5.95 -2.08
CA VAL A 25 16.20 -5.46 -2.56
C VAL A 25 16.09 -3.96 -2.31
N LEU A 26 15.82 -3.19 -3.37
CA LEU A 26 15.48 -1.78 -3.28
C LEU A 26 13.96 -1.63 -3.13
N VAL A 27 13.51 -0.89 -2.12
CA VAL A 27 12.09 -0.76 -1.78
C VAL A 27 11.63 0.67 -1.90
N PHE A 28 10.50 0.86 -2.59
CA PHE A 28 9.75 2.11 -2.68
C PHE A 28 8.44 1.97 -1.91
N PRO A 29 8.40 2.39 -0.63
CA PRO A 29 7.20 2.27 0.17
C PRO A 29 6.21 3.39 -0.16
N GLY A 30 4.92 3.09 -0.12
CA GLY A 30 3.89 4.13 0.00
C GLY A 30 3.76 4.65 1.43
N GLU A 31 2.92 5.67 1.61
CA GLU A 31 2.66 6.29 2.91
C GLU A 31 1.52 5.60 3.69
N TYR A 32 1.48 5.82 5.00
CA TYR A 32 0.46 5.36 5.95
C TYR A 32 0.23 3.84 5.93
N SER A 33 -0.94 3.38 5.50
CA SER A 33 -1.27 1.95 5.43
C SER A 33 -0.41 1.21 4.40
N HIS A 34 0.08 1.89 3.36
CA HIS A 34 0.97 1.30 2.36
C HIS A 34 2.33 0.98 2.98
N TRP A 35 2.86 1.85 3.84
CA TRP A 35 4.07 1.56 4.62
C TRP A 35 3.90 0.31 5.49
N LEU A 36 2.76 0.17 6.19
CA LEU A 36 2.51 -1.00 7.06
C LEU A 36 2.49 -2.32 6.27
N ASN A 37 1.91 -2.30 5.07
CA ASN A 37 1.89 -3.47 4.18
C ASN A 37 3.30 -3.80 3.67
N MET A 38 4.00 -2.81 3.13
CA MET A 38 5.36 -2.99 2.60
C MET A 38 6.32 -3.45 3.70
N LYS A 39 6.19 -2.88 4.91
CA LYS A 39 6.96 -3.30 6.07
C LYS A 39 6.80 -4.78 6.40
N SER A 40 5.59 -5.32 6.32
CA SER A 40 5.37 -6.74 6.59
C SER A 40 6.12 -7.62 5.59
N MET A 41 6.13 -7.23 4.31
CA MET A 41 6.92 -7.91 3.28
C MET A 41 8.43 -7.75 3.48
N MET A 42 8.89 -6.57 3.88
CA MET A 42 10.31 -6.30 4.14
C MET A 42 10.85 -7.05 5.36
N GLU A 43 10.08 -7.12 6.45
CA GLU A 43 10.45 -7.92 7.64
C GLU A 43 10.68 -9.38 7.22
N GLU A 44 9.78 -9.90 6.41
CA GLU A 44 9.84 -11.27 5.90
C GLU A 44 11.01 -11.52 4.92
N LEU A 45 11.38 -10.52 4.10
CA LEU A 45 12.58 -10.57 3.25
C LEU A 45 13.86 -10.65 4.11
N VAL A 46 13.94 -9.83 5.16
CA VAL A 46 15.08 -9.85 6.10
C VAL A 46 15.17 -11.18 6.84
N GLU A 47 14.04 -11.75 7.27
CA GLU A 47 14.01 -13.10 7.88
C GLU A 47 14.51 -14.20 6.94
N ARG A 48 14.37 -14.00 5.62
CA ARG A 48 14.94 -14.85 4.57
C ARG A 48 16.36 -14.45 4.13
N ASN A 49 17.09 -13.71 4.96
CA ASN A 49 18.47 -13.26 4.72
C ASN A 49 18.65 -12.27 3.56
N HIS A 50 17.58 -11.67 3.02
CA HIS A 50 17.71 -10.59 2.04
C HIS A 50 18.11 -9.27 2.71
N SER A 51 18.97 -8.50 2.04
CA SER A 51 19.27 -7.13 2.46
C SER A 51 18.21 -6.19 1.87
N VAL A 52 17.59 -5.37 2.71
CA VAL A 52 16.55 -4.43 2.27
C VAL A 52 17.05 -3.00 2.40
N THR A 53 16.97 -2.25 1.30
CA THR A 53 17.21 -0.80 1.27
C THR A 53 15.93 -0.07 0.90
N VAL A 54 15.46 0.79 1.79
CA VAL A 54 14.26 1.61 1.61
C VAL A 54 14.68 2.98 1.07
N LEU A 55 14.24 3.33 -0.12
CA LEU A 55 14.40 4.67 -0.67
C LEU A 55 13.19 5.52 -0.25
N VAL A 56 13.44 6.60 0.49
CA VAL A 56 12.39 7.37 1.15
C VAL A 56 12.70 8.87 1.11
N SER A 57 11.68 9.70 0.97
CA SER A 57 11.83 11.16 1.07
C SER A 57 12.02 11.59 2.53
N ASP A 58 12.81 12.63 2.76
CA ASP A 58 12.93 13.32 4.05
C ASP A 58 11.59 13.89 4.56
N ALA A 59 10.64 14.17 3.66
CA ALA A 59 9.29 14.60 3.96
C ALA A 59 8.31 13.47 4.30
N SER A 60 8.75 12.20 4.38
CA SER A 60 7.83 11.09 4.67
C SER A 60 7.12 11.24 6.03
N PRO A 61 5.77 11.29 6.08
CA PRO A 61 5.05 11.33 7.34
C PRO A 61 5.03 9.98 8.08
N SER A 62 5.25 8.86 7.38
CA SER A 62 4.98 7.52 7.92
C SER A 62 6.23 6.71 8.24
N VAL A 63 7.30 6.92 7.48
CA VAL A 63 8.54 6.16 7.63
C VAL A 63 9.45 6.87 8.63
N ASP A 64 9.46 6.38 9.87
CA ASP A 64 10.42 6.83 10.88
C ASP A 64 11.78 6.14 10.66
N TYR A 65 12.55 6.65 9.69
CA TYR A 65 13.88 6.13 9.33
C TYR A 65 14.95 6.35 10.42
N ASN A 66 14.66 7.12 11.48
CA ASN A 66 15.52 7.30 12.65
C ASN A 66 15.16 6.35 13.81
N SER A 67 14.13 5.53 13.66
CA SER A 67 13.66 4.63 14.70
C SER A 67 14.71 3.56 15.05
N SER A 68 15.04 3.44 16.34
CA SER A 68 15.87 2.33 16.85
C SER A 68 15.24 0.95 16.56
N ARG A 69 13.93 0.89 16.31
CA ARG A 69 13.21 -0.33 15.91
C ARG A 69 13.69 -0.91 14.57
N TYR A 70 14.12 -0.05 13.64
CA TYR A 70 14.54 -0.43 12.30
C TYR A 70 16.06 -0.41 12.13
N ALA A 71 16.79 0.16 13.10
CA ALA A 71 18.24 0.15 13.12
C ALA A 71 18.78 -1.28 13.00
N GLY A 72 19.64 -1.50 12.00
CA GLY A 72 20.23 -2.81 11.70
C GLY A 72 19.30 -3.81 11.01
N LYS A 73 18.01 -3.50 10.79
CA LYS A 73 17.08 -4.34 10.03
C LYS A 73 16.93 -3.87 8.58
N PHE A 74 16.75 -2.58 8.38
CA PHE A 74 16.60 -1.97 7.07
C PHE A 74 17.68 -0.91 6.87
N ASN A 75 18.19 -0.80 5.65
CA ASN A 75 19.00 0.33 5.25
C ASN A 75 18.08 1.42 4.72
N PHE A 76 18.22 2.66 5.18
CA PHE A 76 17.44 3.77 4.65
C PHE A 76 18.32 4.66 3.78
N ARG A 77 17.83 4.98 2.58
CA ARG A 77 18.40 6.02 1.72
C ARG A 77 17.39 7.15 1.66
N VAL A 78 17.75 8.27 2.29
CA VAL A 78 16.88 9.43 2.38
C VAL A 78 17.26 10.43 1.29
N PHE A 79 16.30 10.83 0.46
CA PHE A 79 16.49 11.89 -0.55
C PHE A 79 15.70 13.14 -0.18
N GLN A 80 16.23 14.29 -0.55
CA GLN A 80 15.67 15.61 -0.22
C GLN A 80 14.64 16.03 -1.27
N VAL A 81 13.50 16.56 -0.83
CA VAL A 81 12.42 17.05 -1.71
C VAL A 81 12.11 18.52 -1.43
N PRO A 82 11.49 19.27 -2.37
CA PRO A 82 11.28 20.72 -2.22
C PRO A 82 10.08 21.08 -1.33
N PHE A 83 9.55 20.13 -0.58
CA PHE A 83 8.40 20.30 0.30
C PHE A 83 8.66 19.61 1.63
N THR A 84 7.94 20.04 2.66
CA THR A 84 8.12 19.54 4.03
C THR A 84 7.19 18.38 4.34
N LYS A 85 7.53 17.65 5.41
CA LYS A 85 6.66 16.62 5.99
C LYS A 85 5.27 17.15 6.35
N ASP A 86 5.20 18.36 6.91
CA ASP A 86 3.94 18.97 7.32
C ASP A 86 3.06 19.33 6.12
N GLU A 87 3.64 19.76 5.00
CA GLU A 87 2.91 20.01 3.76
C GLU A 87 2.31 18.71 3.18
N LEU A 88 3.10 17.63 3.10
CA LEU A 88 2.61 16.33 2.63
C LEU A 88 1.55 15.74 3.57
N HIS A 89 1.75 15.90 4.89
CA HIS A 89 0.80 15.46 5.89
C HIS A 89 -0.51 16.24 5.82
N GLY A 90 -0.44 17.58 5.79
CA GLY A 90 -1.60 18.47 5.70
C GLY A 90 -2.39 18.29 4.40
N PHE A 91 -1.71 18.02 3.29
CA PHE A 91 -2.38 17.63 2.03
C PHE A 91 -3.21 16.36 2.22
N THR A 92 -2.65 15.34 2.87
CA THR A 92 -3.38 14.09 3.15
C THR A 92 -4.53 14.29 4.12
N GLU A 93 -4.34 15.09 5.18
CA GLU A 93 -5.40 15.43 6.13
C GLU A 93 -6.55 16.19 5.47
N SER A 94 -6.26 17.07 4.50
CA SER A 94 -7.29 17.80 3.76
C SER A 94 -8.22 16.86 2.97
N PHE A 95 -7.66 15.78 2.40
CA PHE A 95 -8.44 14.77 1.69
C PHE A 95 -9.32 13.96 2.63
N ILE A 96 -8.77 13.54 3.78
CA ILE A 96 -9.53 12.80 4.81
C ILE A 96 -10.68 13.67 5.33
N HIS A 97 -10.41 14.94 5.62
CA HIS A 97 -11.42 15.88 6.08
C HIS A 97 -12.55 16.03 5.05
N TYR A 98 -12.21 16.28 3.78
CA TYR A 98 -13.19 16.38 2.71
C TYR A 98 -14.03 15.11 2.61
N SER A 99 -13.39 13.93 2.58
CA SER A 99 -14.06 12.63 2.49
C SER A 99 -15.04 12.39 3.65
N MET A 100 -14.67 12.75 4.88
CA MET A 100 -15.48 12.49 6.06
C MET A 100 -16.63 13.47 6.25
N TYR A 101 -16.42 14.76 5.97
CA TYR A 101 -17.33 15.81 6.41
C TYR A 101 -18.05 16.52 5.25
N GLU A 102 -17.43 16.62 4.08
CA GLU A 102 -17.95 17.42 2.97
C GLU A 102 -18.52 16.55 1.83
N TRP A 103 -17.88 15.42 1.53
CA TRP A 103 -18.30 14.51 0.46
C TRP A 103 -19.77 14.09 0.60
N PRO A 104 -20.28 13.62 1.77
CA PRO A 104 -21.67 13.14 1.87
C PRO A 104 -22.73 14.19 1.50
N ASN A 105 -22.38 15.48 1.59
CA ASN A 105 -23.25 16.61 1.27
C ASN A 105 -22.89 17.30 -0.07
N SER A 106 -21.89 16.80 -0.78
CA SER A 106 -21.42 17.34 -2.04
C SER A 106 -22.21 16.77 -3.22
N SER A 107 -22.45 17.59 -4.24
CA SER A 107 -22.94 17.09 -5.53
C SER A 107 -21.85 16.30 -6.27
N MET A 108 -22.27 15.44 -7.21
CA MET A 108 -21.33 14.66 -8.03
C MET A 108 -20.29 15.54 -8.75
N LEU A 109 -20.69 16.74 -9.20
CA LEU A 109 -19.78 17.68 -9.84
C LEU A 109 -18.73 18.22 -8.85
N GLN A 110 -19.14 18.55 -7.62
CA GLN A 110 -18.20 19.02 -6.59
C GLN A 110 -17.20 17.94 -6.22
N VAL A 111 -17.65 16.70 -6.04
CA VAL A 111 -16.79 15.54 -5.80
C VAL A 111 -15.79 15.38 -6.95
N PHE A 112 -16.26 15.42 -8.20
CA PHE A 112 -15.39 15.31 -9.37
C PHE A 112 -14.32 16.42 -9.41
N LEU A 113 -14.70 17.68 -9.19
CA LEU A 113 -13.76 18.80 -9.19
C LEU A 113 -12.73 18.69 -8.07
N LYS A 114 -13.16 18.31 -6.86
CA LYS A 114 -12.26 18.10 -5.72
C LYS A 114 -11.29 16.94 -5.94
N MET A 115 -11.77 15.83 -6.49
CA MET A 115 -10.92 14.70 -6.87
C MET A 115 -9.91 15.06 -7.95
N ARG A 116 -10.31 15.83 -8.97
CA ARG A 116 -9.40 16.35 -10.00
C ARG A 116 -8.29 17.20 -9.39
N ASP A 117 -8.64 18.13 -8.52
CA ASP A 117 -7.67 19.03 -7.88
C ASP A 117 -6.70 18.24 -6.99
N TRP A 118 -7.21 17.25 -6.25
CA TRP A 118 -6.40 16.35 -5.43
C TRP A 118 -5.45 15.50 -6.28
N VAL A 119 -5.93 14.89 -7.37
CA VAL A 119 -5.09 14.11 -8.31
C VAL A 119 -4.00 14.99 -8.91
N SER A 120 -4.34 16.21 -9.35
CA SER A 120 -3.37 17.16 -9.91
C SER A 120 -2.26 17.49 -8.90
N ARG A 121 -2.63 17.88 -7.68
CA ARG A 121 -1.66 18.22 -6.63
C ARG A 121 -0.84 17.02 -6.17
N SER A 122 -1.45 15.85 -6.04
CA SER A 122 -0.75 14.60 -5.72
C SER A 122 0.30 14.27 -6.79
N THR A 123 -0.06 14.42 -8.07
CA THR A 123 0.84 14.17 -9.19
C THR A 123 2.02 15.13 -9.19
N GLU A 124 1.77 16.41 -8.93
CA GLU A 124 2.84 17.41 -8.81
C GLU A 124 3.86 17.03 -7.70
N LEU A 125 3.38 16.68 -6.51
CA LEU A 125 4.23 16.24 -5.40
C LEU A 125 5.02 14.97 -5.75
N GLN A 126 4.37 14.00 -6.40
CA GLN A 126 5.02 12.76 -6.83
C GLN A 126 6.08 13.01 -7.91
N LEU A 127 5.82 13.89 -8.88
CA LEU A 127 6.81 14.27 -9.90
C LEU A 127 7.99 15.03 -9.30
N GLN A 128 7.77 15.87 -8.29
CA GLN A 128 8.86 16.50 -7.55
C GLN A 128 9.77 15.47 -6.88
N GLN A 129 9.19 14.40 -6.31
CA GLN A 129 9.97 13.26 -5.78
C GLN A 129 10.71 12.51 -6.89
N CYS A 130 10.05 12.23 -8.02
CA CYS A 130 10.69 11.62 -9.18
C CYS A 130 11.94 12.40 -9.63
N HIS A 131 11.81 13.71 -9.78
CA HIS A 131 12.92 14.58 -10.15
C HIS A 131 14.03 14.58 -9.10
N ALA A 132 13.69 14.66 -7.81
CA ALA A 132 14.66 14.63 -6.73
C ALA A 132 15.46 13.32 -6.68
N MET A 133 14.84 12.19 -7.05
CA MET A 133 15.52 10.90 -7.10
C MET A 133 16.38 10.74 -8.37
N LEU A 134 15.75 10.87 -9.55
CA LEU A 134 16.36 10.50 -10.83
C LEU A 134 17.35 11.55 -11.36
N ARG A 135 17.22 12.83 -10.98
CA ARG A 135 18.19 13.88 -11.33
C ARG A 135 19.32 14.04 -10.32
N ASN A 136 19.36 13.24 -9.25
CA ASN A 136 20.44 13.27 -8.28
C ASN A 136 21.56 12.31 -8.71
N PRO A 137 22.69 12.82 -9.25
CA PRO A 137 23.76 11.96 -9.78
C PRO A 137 24.44 11.13 -8.70
N GLU A 138 24.60 11.68 -7.49
CA GLU A 138 25.23 10.98 -6.37
C GLU A 138 24.35 9.81 -5.89
N LEU A 139 23.05 10.03 -5.77
CA LEU A 139 22.10 8.99 -5.43
C LEU A 139 22.09 7.90 -6.51
N MET A 140 21.95 8.28 -7.78
CA MET A 140 21.91 7.32 -8.90
C MET A 140 23.20 6.51 -9.03
N ALA A 141 24.37 7.13 -8.82
CA ALA A 141 25.64 6.43 -8.77
C ALA A 141 25.67 5.43 -7.60
N SER A 142 25.29 5.86 -6.39
CA SER A 142 25.25 4.99 -5.22
C SER A 142 24.26 3.82 -5.39
N LEU A 143 23.12 4.02 -6.04
CA LEU A 143 22.15 2.94 -6.30
C LEU A 143 22.72 1.91 -7.29
N ARG A 144 23.43 2.36 -8.33
CA ARG A 144 24.11 1.47 -9.30
C ARG A 144 25.24 0.68 -8.64
N ASP A 145 26.06 1.34 -7.82
CA ASP A 145 27.19 0.70 -7.14
C ASP A 145 26.77 -0.36 -6.13
N THR A 146 25.60 -0.19 -5.50
CA THR A 146 25.05 -1.14 -4.52
C THR A 146 24.66 -2.48 -5.17
N ARG A 147 24.41 -2.50 -6.49
CA ARG A 147 24.00 -3.69 -7.27
C ARG A 147 22.83 -4.43 -6.63
N PHE A 148 21.67 -3.78 -6.63
CA PHE A 148 20.42 -4.41 -6.25
C PHE A 148 20.03 -5.52 -7.22
N ASP A 149 19.27 -6.50 -6.74
CA ASP A 149 18.78 -7.64 -7.51
C ASP A 149 17.32 -7.46 -7.97
N ALA A 150 16.54 -6.63 -7.26
CA ALA A 150 15.15 -6.34 -7.59
C ALA A 150 14.66 -5.03 -6.95
N VAL A 151 13.63 -4.45 -7.55
CA VAL A 151 12.84 -3.36 -6.98
C VAL A 151 11.50 -3.92 -6.50
N VAL A 152 11.13 -3.63 -5.25
CA VAL A 152 9.79 -3.90 -4.72
C VAL A 152 9.10 -2.57 -4.45
N ALA A 153 7.99 -2.31 -5.12
CA ALA A 153 7.35 -1.00 -5.11
C ALA A 153 5.86 -1.07 -4.82
N ASP A 154 5.37 -0.09 -4.06
CA ASP A 154 3.95 0.25 -4.07
C ASP A 154 3.71 1.30 -5.17
N PRO A 155 2.86 1.02 -6.19
CA PRO A 155 2.68 1.89 -7.34
C PRO A 155 1.84 3.14 -7.00
N MET A 156 1.44 3.33 -5.73
CA MET A 156 0.94 4.62 -5.25
C MET A 156 2.07 5.66 -5.12
N MET A 157 3.33 5.23 -5.19
CA MET A 157 4.47 6.12 -5.39
C MET A 157 4.94 6.05 -6.83
N LEU A 158 4.87 7.17 -7.52
CA LEU A 158 5.34 7.29 -8.90
C LEU A 158 6.86 7.09 -9.02
N CYS A 159 7.30 6.69 -10.22
CA CYS A 159 8.70 6.53 -10.64
C CYS A 159 9.51 5.40 -10.01
N ALA A 160 8.92 4.57 -9.16
CA ALA A 160 9.57 3.33 -8.74
C ALA A 160 9.76 2.36 -9.93
N ASP A 161 8.77 2.31 -10.82
CA ASP A 161 8.79 1.58 -12.07
C ASP A 161 9.83 2.15 -13.05
N LEU A 162 9.90 3.48 -13.16
CA LEU A 162 10.92 4.15 -13.96
C LEU A 162 12.34 3.94 -13.41
N MET A 163 12.50 3.95 -12.08
CA MET A 163 13.78 3.65 -11.44
C MET A 163 14.22 2.23 -11.76
N ALA A 164 13.33 1.25 -11.67
CA ALA A 164 13.63 -0.13 -12.02
C ALA A 164 14.10 -0.24 -13.48
N ASP A 165 13.43 0.43 -14.41
CA ASP A 165 13.80 0.46 -15.82
C ASP A 165 15.18 1.14 -16.06
N VAL A 166 15.45 2.27 -15.39
CA VAL A 166 16.74 3.00 -15.50
C VAL A 166 17.91 2.21 -14.90
N LEU A 167 17.66 1.44 -13.85
CA LEU A 167 18.66 0.57 -13.23
C LEU A 167 18.76 -0.81 -13.90
N GLY A 168 17.84 -1.16 -14.79
CA GLY A 168 17.78 -2.47 -15.45
C GLY A 168 17.45 -3.60 -14.48
N LEU A 169 16.58 -3.35 -13.49
CA LEU A 169 16.24 -4.28 -12.42
C LEU A 169 14.84 -4.89 -12.62
N PRO A 170 14.64 -6.17 -12.22
CA PRO A 170 13.31 -6.74 -12.08
C PRO A 170 12.42 -5.92 -11.15
N LEU A 171 11.15 -5.78 -11.53
CA LEU A 171 10.15 -4.98 -10.82
C LEU A 171 9.04 -5.85 -10.23
N VAL A 172 8.89 -5.78 -8.92
CA VAL A 172 7.82 -6.43 -8.15
C VAL A 172 6.88 -5.36 -7.62
N ILE A 173 5.63 -5.39 -8.08
CA ILE A 173 4.59 -4.44 -7.67
C ILE A 173 3.75 -5.04 -6.55
N SER A 174 3.57 -4.31 -5.44
CA SER A 174 2.57 -4.61 -4.42
C SER A 174 1.39 -3.67 -4.59
N LEU A 175 0.21 -4.18 -4.93
CA LEU A 175 -0.98 -3.38 -5.25
C LEU A 175 -2.24 -3.96 -4.60
N ARG A 176 -3.14 -3.12 -4.08
CA ARG A 176 -4.45 -3.57 -3.57
C ARG A 176 -5.55 -3.57 -4.64
N PHE A 177 -5.73 -2.45 -5.32
CA PHE A 177 -6.55 -2.29 -6.52
C PHE A 177 -6.27 -0.90 -7.11
N THR A 178 -6.64 -0.68 -8.37
CA THR A 178 -6.90 0.68 -8.90
C THR A 178 -8.35 0.86 -9.32
N PHE A 179 -8.82 2.11 -9.41
CA PHE A 179 -10.18 2.38 -9.89
C PHE A 179 -10.35 1.84 -11.31
N GLY A 180 -11.45 1.11 -11.55
CA GLY A 180 -11.65 0.37 -12.79
C GLY A 180 -10.57 -0.68 -13.09
N SER A 181 -9.72 -1.06 -12.13
CA SER A 181 -8.54 -1.91 -12.32
C SER A 181 -7.66 -1.47 -13.49
N VAL A 182 -7.51 -0.16 -13.73
CA VAL A 182 -6.81 0.37 -14.91
C VAL A 182 -5.36 -0.10 -14.95
N PHE A 183 -4.62 -0.04 -13.85
CA PHE A 183 -3.20 -0.44 -13.86
C PHE A 183 -3.07 -1.93 -14.18
N GLU A 184 -3.89 -2.74 -13.50
CA GLU A 184 -3.93 -4.18 -13.67
C GLU A 184 -4.31 -4.57 -15.10
N ARG A 185 -5.34 -3.94 -15.68
CA ARG A 185 -5.88 -4.26 -17.01
C ARG A 185 -5.07 -3.69 -18.16
N HIS A 186 -4.70 -2.41 -18.09
CA HIS A 186 -4.11 -1.69 -19.21
C HIS A 186 -2.58 -1.86 -19.24
N CYS A 187 -1.93 -1.91 -18.08
CA CYS A 187 -0.47 -2.04 -18.00
C CYS A 187 -0.10 -3.48 -17.74
N GLY A 188 -0.67 -4.09 -16.70
CA GLY A 188 -0.43 -5.48 -16.34
C GLY A 188 -1.19 -6.51 -17.19
N GLN A 189 -2.02 -6.09 -18.14
CA GLN A 189 -2.77 -6.95 -19.08
C GLN A 189 -3.69 -7.99 -18.41
N MET A 190 -4.07 -7.81 -17.14
CA MET A 190 -4.99 -8.71 -16.44
C MET A 190 -6.45 -8.47 -16.89
N PRO A 191 -7.14 -9.47 -17.47
CA PRO A 191 -8.52 -9.31 -17.92
C PRO A 191 -9.49 -9.00 -16.78
N ALA A 192 -10.41 -8.06 -17.00
CA ALA A 192 -11.53 -7.79 -16.09
C ALA A 192 -12.81 -7.50 -16.89
N PRO A 193 -13.53 -8.54 -17.35
CA PRO A 193 -14.70 -8.37 -18.21
C PRO A 193 -15.83 -7.59 -17.49
N PRO A 194 -16.29 -6.46 -18.04
CA PRO A 194 -17.27 -5.60 -17.37
C PRO A 194 -18.66 -6.23 -17.26
N SER A 195 -18.93 -7.33 -17.94
CA SER A 195 -20.19 -8.05 -17.84
C SER A 195 -20.38 -8.74 -16.49
N PHE A 196 -19.32 -9.14 -15.80
CA PHE A 196 -19.43 -9.86 -14.51
C PHE A 196 -18.37 -9.49 -13.47
N VAL A 197 -17.38 -8.66 -13.81
CA VAL A 197 -16.41 -8.13 -12.84
C VAL A 197 -16.78 -6.67 -12.53
N PRO A 198 -17.21 -6.35 -11.30
CA PRO A 198 -17.47 -4.99 -10.86
C PRO A 198 -16.23 -4.10 -10.94
N ALA A 199 -16.38 -2.91 -11.52
CA ALA A 199 -15.36 -1.87 -11.52
C ALA A 199 -15.22 -1.32 -10.10
N GLN A 200 -14.03 -1.38 -9.53
CA GLN A 200 -13.76 -0.72 -8.25
C GLN A 200 -13.90 0.81 -8.42
N PRO A 201 -14.58 1.53 -7.50
CA PRO A 201 -15.09 1.10 -6.20
C PRO A 201 -16.61 0.85 -6.16
N LEU A 202 -17.27 0.53 -7.29
CA LEU A 202 -18.71 0.26 -7.30
C LEU A 202 -19.03 -0.92 -6.37
N THR A 203 -20.10 -0.78 -5.59
CA THR A 203 -20.56 -1.78 -4.63
C THR A 203 -21.49 -2.81 -5.30
N TYR A 204 -21.15 -3.24 -6.51
CA TYR A 204 -21.85 -4.31 -7.22
C TYR A 204 -21.24 -5.68 -6.91
N SER A 205 -22.02 -6.72 -7.17
CA SER A 205 -21.56 -8.12 -7.13
C SER A 205 -21.29 -8.67 -8.54
N ASP A 206 -20.81 -9.90 -8.65
CA ASP A 206 -20.75 -10.65 -9.91
C ASP A 206 -22.14 -10.95 -10.50
N LYS A 207 -23.20 -10.77 -9.70
CA LYS A 207 -24.61 -10.87 -10.10
C LYS A 207 -25.21 -9.48 -10.35
N MET A 208 -24.87 -8.90 -11.49
CA MET A 208 -25.44 -7.64 -11.97
C MET A 208 -26.63 -7.85 -12.92
N THR A 209 -27.68 -7.05 -12.74
CA THR A 209 -28.74 -6.79 -13.71
C THR A 209 -28.20 -6.13 -14.99
N PHE A 210 -29.01 -6.07 -16.05
CA PHE A 210 -28.59 -5.41 -17.29
C PHE A 210 -28.20 -3.94 -17.08
N SER A 211 -28.99 -3.18 -16.31
CA SER A 211 -28.70 -1.76 -16.02
C SER A 211 -27.41 -1.60 -15.21
N GLU A 212 -27.19 -2.44 -14.19
CA GLU A 212 -25.95 -2.43 -13.42
C GLU A 212 -24.73 -2.76 -14.29
N ARG A 213 -24.85 -3.70 -15.24
CA ARG A 213 -23.79 -4.00 -16.21
C ARG A 213 -23.47 -2.81 -17.11
N VAL A 214 -24.48 -2.06 -17.54
CA VAL A 214 -24.30 -0.83 -18.34
C VAL A 214 -23.57 0.23 -17.52
N VAL A 215 -23.99 0.48 -16.28
CA VAL A 215 -23.31 1.41 -15.36
C VAL A 215 -21.87 0.97 -15.11
N ASN A 216 -21.66 -0.33 -14.88
CA ASN A 216 -20.35 -0.90 -14.66
C ASN A 216 -19.42 -0.70 -15.87
N MET A 217 -19.92 -0.94 -17.09
CA MET A 217 -19.17 -0.69 -18.32
C MET A 217 -18.82 0.80 -18.49
N VAL A 218 -19.77 1.70 -18.22
CA VAL A 218 -19.52 3.16 -18.25
C VAL A 218 -18.47 3.56 -17.23
N ALA A 219 -18.50 2.99 -16.03
CA ALA A 219 -17.49 3.24 -15.01
C ALA A 219 -16.09 2.79 -15.46
N TYR A 220 -15.95 1.60 -16.05
CA TYR A 220 -14.68 1.18 -16.65
C TYR A 220 -14.18 2.16 -17.70
N MET A 221 -15.04 2.56 -18.66
CA MET A 221 -14.64 3.51 -19.70
C MET A 221 -14.20 4.84 -19.11
N PHE A 222 -14.92 5.34 -18.10
CA PHE A 222 -14.59 6.58 -17.41
C PHE A 222 -13.23 6.49 -16.71
N PHE A 223 -12.97 5.44 -15.92
CA PHE A 223 -11.69 5.28 -15.22
C PHE A 223 -10.54 5.08 -16.20
N SER A 224 -10.70 4.24 -17.22
CA SER A 224 -9.70 4.04 -18.27
C SER A 224 -9.34 5.35 -18.97
N ALA A 225 -10.35 6.10 -19.45
CA ALA A 225 -10.12 7.34 -20.17
C ALA A 225 -9.46 8.42 -19.29
N THR A 226 -9.93 8.58 -18.05
CA THR A 226 -9.38 9.59 -17.13
C THR A 226 -7.94 9.28 -16.71
N THR A 227 -7.63 8.04 -16.37
CA THR A 227 -6.26 7.63 -16.01
C THR A 227 -5.31 7.72 -17.19
N GLU A 228 -5.68 7.21 -18.38
CA GLU A 228 -4.81 7.29 -19.55
C GLU A 228 -4.57 8.73 -20.00
N MET A 229 -5.61 9.56 -20.01
CA MET A 229 -5.49 10.97 -20.36
C MET A 229 -4.59 11.70 -19.36
N HIS A 230 -4.77 11.43 -18.07
CA HIS A 230 -3.93 12.01 -17.03
C HIS A 230 -2.46 11.64 -17.19
N TRP A 231 -2.14 10.36 -17.42
CA TRP A 231 -0.75 9.95 -17.63
C TRP A 231 -0.12 10.56 -18.88
N LYS A 232 -0.82 10.53 -20.02
CA LYS A 232 -0.33 11.12 -21.27
C LYS A 232 -0.08 12.62 -21.15
N LEU A 233 -0.96 13.35 -20.43
CA LEU A 233 -0.87 14.80 -20.32
C LEU A 233 0.03 15.29 -19.18
N SER A 234 0.22 14.51 -18.13
CA SER A 234 0.87 14.98 -16.90
C SER A 234 2.09 14.17 -16.47
N VAL A 235 2.28 12.94 -16.96
CA VAL A 235 3.33 12.03 -16.45
C VAL A 235 4.32 11.61 -17.52
N ASP A 236 3.84 11.16 -18.69
CA ASP A 236 4.67 10.54 -19.73
C ASP A 236 5.78 11.47 -20.26
N HIS A 237 5.52 12.78 -20.32
CA HIS A 237 6.55 13.76 -20.68
C HIS A 237 7.70 13.78 -19.66
N HIS A 238 7.38 13.78 -18.36
CA HIS A 238 8.39 13.75 -17.29
C HIS A 238 9.16 12.44 -17.30
N TYR A 239 8.48 11.30 -17.53
CA TYR A 239 9.15 10.01 -17.65
C TYR A 239 10.15 9.99 -18.82
N SER A 240 9.73 10.54 -19.96
CA SER A 240 10.57 10.63 -21.14
C SER A 240 11.78 11.55 -20.92
N ASP A 241 11.58 12.70 -20.27
CA ASP A 241 12.64 13.64 -19.90
C ASP A 241 13.64 13.02 -18.91
N LEU A 242 13.14 12.39 -17.84
CA LEU A 242 13.97 11.78 -16.80
C LEU A 242 14.82 10.62 -17.33
N LYS A 243 14.30 9.83 -18.26
CA LYS A 243 15.04 8.72 -18.88
C LYS A 243 15.91 9.15 -20.06
N GLY A 244 15.51 10.20 -20.79
CA GLY A 244 16.15 10.64 -22.02
C GLY A 244 15.67 9.91 -23.28
N SER A 245 14.54 9.20 -23.22
CA SER A 245 13.93 8.48 -24.36
C SER A 245 12.41 8.41 -24.22
N PRO A 246 11.63 8.36 -25.32
CA PRO A 246 10.17 8.21 -25.25
C PRO A 246 9.75 7.06 -24.34
N THR A 247 8.98 7.37 -23.29
CA THR A 247 8.63 6.44 -22.21
C THR A 247 7.25 6.78 -21.67
N SER A 248 6.39 5.77 -21.55
CA SER A 248 5.08 5.91 -20.91
C SER A 248 5.07 5.26 -19.52
N ALA A 249 4.38 5.87 -18.57
CA ALA A 249 4.21 5.32 -17.22
C ALA A 249 3.51 3.95 -17.24
N CYS A 250 2.54 3.74 -18.13
CA CYS A 250 1.88 2.44 -18.25
C CYS A 250 2.80 1.37 -18.81
N GLU A 251 3.70 1.76 -19.72
CA GLU A 251 4.66 0.83 -20.31
C GLU A 251 5.68 0.36 -19.28
N THR A 252 6.27 1.28 -18.51
CA THR A 252 7.25 0.95 -17.46
C THR A 252 6.60 0.12 -16.35
N LEU A 253 5.39 0.51 -15.91
CA LEU A 253 4.64 -0.26 -14.92
C LEU A 253 4.25 -1.66 -15.45
N GLY A 254 3.86 -1.76 -16.72
CA GLY A 254 3.47 -3.00 -17.37
C GLY A 254 4.61 -4.01 -17.53
N ARG A 255 5.87 -3.57 -17.44
CA ARG A 255 7.06 -4.44 -17.42
C ARG A 255 7.29 -5.14 -16.07
N ALA A 256 6.45 -4.91 -15.07
CA ALA A 256 6.58 -5.59 -13.78
C ALA A 256 6.57 -7.12 -13.92
N ASP A 257 7.64 -7.74 -13.41
CA ASP A 257 7.86 -9.18 -13.43
C ASP A 257 6.86 -9.93 -12.53
N ILE A 258 6.45 -9.31 -11.42
CA ILE A 258 5.48 -9.88 -10.47
C ILE A 258 4.53 -8.80 -9.98
N TRP A 259 3.24 -9.12 -10.00
CA TRP A 259 2.17 -8.34 -9.40
C TRP A 259 1.65 -9.04 -8.14
N LEU A 260 2.08 -8.57 -6.98
CA LEU A 260 1.60 -8.99 -5.68
C LEU A 260 0.29 -8.25 -5.36
N ILE A 261 -0.84 -8.90 -5.59
CA ILE A 261 -2.18 -8.35 -5.33
C ILE A 261 -2.55 -8.58 -3.87
N ARG A 262 -2.74 -7.50 -3.09
CA ARG A 262 -3.03 -7.50 -1.64
C ARG A 262 -4.47 -7.86 -1.30
N THR A 263 -5.01 -8.86 -1.97
CA THR A 263 -6.28 -9.51 -1.65
C THR A 263 -6.13 -11.02 -1.87
N PHE A 264 -7.11 -11.80 -1.46
CA PHE A 264 -7.17 -13.22 -1.80
C PHE A 264 -8.28 -13.47 -2.82
N TRP A 265 -8.13 -14.52 -3.61
CA TRP A 265 -9.01 -14.82 -4.74
C TRP A 265 -10.45 -15.19 -4.32
N ASP A 266 -10.64 -15.58 -3.05
CA ASP A 266 -11.94 -15.88 -2.45
C ASP A 266 -12.71 -14.63 -1.97
N LEU A 267 -12.00 -13.49 -1.83
CA LEU A 267 -12.56 -12.17 -1.52
C LEU A 267 -12.71 -11.29 -2.76
N ASP A 268 -12.25 -11.74 -3.93
CA ASP A 268 -12.39 -11.06 -5.22
C ASP A 268 -13.32 -11.85 -6.14
N TYR A 269 -13.81 -11.20 -7.19
CA TYR A 269 -14.72 -11.85 -8.13
C TYR A 269 -13.94 -12.74 -9.11
N PRO A 270 -14.50 -13.91 -9.50
CA PRO A 270 -13.84 -14.81 -10.44
C PRO A 270 -13.50 -14.11 -11.76
N ARG A 271 -12.20 -14.03 -12.08
CA ARG A 271 -11.69 -13.52 -13.36
C ARG A 271 -10.37 -14.20 -13.75
N PRO A 272 -10.04 -14.28 -15.05
CA PRO A 272 -8.73 -14.75 -15.48
C PRO A 272 -7.62 -13.85 -14.93
N PHE A 273 -6.52 -14.46 -14.47
CA PHE A 273 -5.31 -13.76 -14.06
C PHE A 273 -4.08 -14.39 -14.69
N LEU A 274 -3.05 -13.59 -14.92
CA LEU A 274 -1.79 -14.03 -15.52
C LEU A 274 -0.90 -14.71 -14.47
N PRO A 275 0.03 -15.61 -14.86
CA PRO A 275 0.88 -16.34 -13.91
C PRO A 275 1.73 -15.45 -13.00
N ASN A 276 2.09 -14.24 -13.45
CA ASN A 276 2.85 -13.27 -12.67
C ASN A 276 2.00 -12.47 -11.67
N PHE A 277 0.66 -12.59 -11.71
CA PHE A 277 -0.22 -12.04 -10.68
C PHE A 277 -0.37 -13.04 -9.54
N LYS A 278 0.14 -12.66 -8.36
CA LYS A 278 0.10 -13.47 -7.14
C LYS A 278 -0.77 -12.79 -6.10
N PHE A 279 -1.84 -13.46 -5.70
CA PHE A 279 -2.72 -12.99 -4.63
C PHE A 279 -2.06 -13.27 -3.27
N VAL A 280 -1.75 -12.20 -2.55
CA VAL A 280 -1.06 -12.21 -1.25
C VAL A 280 -1.92 -11.51 -0.20
N GLY A 281 -3.19 -11.89 -0.10
CA GLY A 281 -4.04 -11.46 1.01
C GLY A 281 -3.43 -11.88 2.37
N GLY A 282 -3.68 -11.09 3.42
CA GLY A 282 -3.27 -11.45 4.78
C GLY A 282 -1.78 -11.29 5.11
N LEU A 283 -1.03 -10.47 4.36
CA LEU A 283 0.42 -10.22 4.63
C LEU A 283 0.75 -9.78 6.07
N HIS A 284 -0.22 -9.17 6.77
CA HIS A 284 -0.04 -8.69 8.14
C HIS A 284 -0.63 -9.66 9.19
N CYS A 285 -1.22 -10.78 8.77
CA CYS A 285 -1.75 -11.79 9.68
C CYS A 285 -0.58 -12.50 10.38
N LYS A 286 -0.58 -12.47 11.71
CA LYS A 286 0.40 -13.17 12.55
C LYS A 286 -0.35 -14.07 13.53
N PRO A 287 0.27 -15.16 14.02
CA PRO A 287 -0.33 -15.97 15.08
C PRO A 287 -0.78 -15.09 16.25
N ALA A 288 -1.98 -15.34 16.74
CA ALA A 288 -2.54 -14.58 17.87
C ALA A 288 -1.62 -14.72 19.08
N LYS A 289 -1.26 -13.59 19.69
CA LYS A 289 -0.56 -13.57 20.98
C LYS A 289 -1.58 -13.52 22.11
N PRO A 290 -1.26 -14.06 23.30
CA PRO A 290 -2.11 -13.88 24.48
C PRO A 290 -2.38 -12.40 24.72
N LEU A 291 -3.62 -12.08 25.12
CA LEU A 291 -3.95 -10.71 25.50
C LEU A 291 -3.21 -10.33 26.78
N PRO A 292 -2.77 -9.07 26.93
CA PRO A 292 -2.31 -8.57 28.22
C PRO A 292 -3.38 -8.80 29.28
N GLN A 293 -2.98 -9.13 30.52
CA GLN A 293 -3.89 -9.55 31.60
C GLN A 293 -5.09 -8.61 31.79
N GLU A 294 -4.88 -7.30 31.71
CA GLU A 294 -5.97 -6.32 31.83
C GLU A 294 -6.99 -6.41 30.68
N MET A 295 -6.50 -6.64 29.46
CA MET A 295 -7.34 -6.76 28.26
C MET A 295 -8.09 -8.09 28.29
N GLU A 296 -7.43 -9.17 28.68
CA GLU A 296 -8.09 -10.46 28.92
C GLU A 296 -9.20 -10.30 29.95
N ALA A 297 -8.94 -9.67 31.10
CA ALA A 297 -9.96 -9.41 32.12
C ALA A 297 -11.14 -8.57 31.58
N PHE A 298 -10.87 -7.56 30.75
CA PHE A 298 -11.93 -6.77 30.10
C PHE A 298 -12.79 -7.64 29.17
N VAL A 299 -12.16 -8.44 28.31
CA VAL A 299 -12.87 -9.34 27.37
C VAL A 299 -13.69 -10.38 28.13
N GLN A 300 -13.09 -11.06 29.11
CA GLN A 300 -13.75 -12.10 29.92
C GLN A 300 -14.90 -11.53 30.75
N SER A 301 -14.80 -10.27 31.20
CA SER A 301 -15.88 -9.61 31.93
C SER A 301 -17.11 -9.29 31.09
N SER A 302 -17.06 -9.50 29.77
CA SER A 302 -18.21 -9.28 28.88
C SER A 302 -19.16 -10.47 28.81
N GLY A 303 -18.81 -11.62 29.40
CA GLY A 303 -19.65 -12.81 29.42
C GLY A 303 -20.11 -13.25 28.02
N ASP A 304 -21.36 -13.69 27.92
CA ASP A 304 -21.95 -14.24 26.70
C ASP A 304 -22.25 -13.17 25.63
N ASP A 305 -22.31 -11.89 26.00
CA ASP A 305 -22.61 -10.81 25.05
C ASP A 305 -21.45 -10.60 24.06
N GLY A 306 -20.21 -10.90 24.47
CA GLY A 306 -19.01 -10.72 23.66
C GLY A 306 -18.56 -9.26 23.54
N ILE A 307 -17.59 -8.98 22.65
CA ILE A 307 -16.99 -7.64 22.52
C ILE A 307 -17.17 -7.05 21.13
N VAL A 308 -17.14 -5.71 21.05
CA VAL A 308 -16.98 -4.96 19.80
C VAL A 308 -15.64 -4.26 19.82
N VAL A 309 -14.83 -4.46 18.78
CA VAL A 309 -13.59 -3.71 18.57
C VAL A 309 -13.86 -2.62 17.53
N PHE A 310 -13.68 -1.36 17.93
CA PHE A 310 -13.87 -0.19 17.06
C PHE A 310 -12.54 0.53 16.83
N SER A 311 -12.22 0.80 15.56
CA SER A 311 -11.05 1.56 15.14
C SER A 311 -11.32 2.29 13.83
N LEU A 312 -10.73 3.48 13.67
CA LEU A 312 -10.78 4.28 12.44
C LEU A 312 -9.44 4.27 11.67
N GLY A 313 -8.55 3.34 12.03
CA GLY A 313 -7.25 3.19 11.41
C GLY A 313 -6.26 4.31 11.79
N SER A 314 -5.21 4.47 10.98
CA SER A 314 -4.06 5.33 11.29
C SER A 314 -4.21 6.78 10.81
N MET A 315 -5.18 7.05 9.93
CA MET A 315 -5.30 8.32 9.21
C MET A 315 -6.32 9.26 9.86
N VAL A 316 -7.34 8.72 10.54
CA VAL A 316 -8.32 9.52 11.26
C VAL A 316 -7.81 9.82 12.67
N LYS A 317 -7.19 10.99 12.84
CA LYS A 317 -6.70 11.46 14.16
C LYS A 317 -7.75 12.24 14.93
N ASN A 318 -8.51 13.08 14.22
CA ASN A 318 -9.45 14.02 14.82
C ASN A 318 -10.87 13.76 14.33
N LEU A 319 -11.77 13.46 15.27
CA LEU A 319 -13.21 13.46 15.07
C LEU A 319 -13.82 14.72 15.68
N THR A 320 -14.80 15.31 14.99
CA THR A 320 -15.62 16.33 15.65
C THR A 320 -16.37 15.72 16.83
N LYS A 321 -16.59 16.52 17.89
CA LYS A 321 -17.34 16.08 19.08
C LYS A 321 -18.71 15.53 18.69
N GLU A 322 -19.38 16.15 17.72
CA GLU A 322 -20.65 15.68 17.18
C GLU A 322 -20.55 14.26 16.60
N ARG A 323 -19.58 14.00 15.71
CA ARG A 323 -19.40 12.66 15.14
C ARG A 323 -19.00 11.63 16.18
N ALA A 324 -18.10 11.99 17.11
CA ALA A 324 -17.73 11.13 18.23
C ALA A 324 -18.95 10.77 19.09
N ASN A 325 -19.84 11.74 19.37
CA ASN A 325 -21.08 11.51 20.11
C ASN A 325 -22.03 10.56 19.37
N VAL A 326 -22.19 10.72 18.06
CA VAL A 326 -23.04 9.83 17.24
C VAL A 326 -22.50 8.40 17.27
N ILE A 327 -21.18 8.22 17.10
CA ILE A 327 -20.54 6.90 17.16
C ILE A 327 -20.71 6.28 18.54
N ALA A 328 -20.44 7.03 19.61
CA ALA A 328 -20.59 6.56 20.97
C ALA A 328 -22.05 6.17 21.27
N ALA A 329 -23.02 7.01 20.89
CA ALA A 329 -24.45 6.72 21.09
C ALA A 329 -24.91 5.49 20.30
N GLY A 330 -24.32 5.21 19.14
CA GLY A 330 -24.57 3.98 18.38
C GLY A 330 -23.99 2.74 19.08
N LEU A 331 -22.70 2.82 19.45
CA LEU A 331 -22.00 1.75 20.16
C LEU A 331 -22.56 1.51 21.57
N GLY A 332 -23.17 2.52 22.19
CA GLY A 332 -23.82 2.41 23.50
C GLY A 332 -25.12 1.62 23.51
N LYS A 333 -25.69 1.30 22.34
CA LYS A 333 -26.94 0.54 22.22
C LYS A 333 -26.73 -0.96 22.15
N VAL A 334 -25.49 -1.41 21.96
CA VAL A 334 -25.20 -2.84 21.84
C VAL A 334 -24.88 -3.41 23.22
N PRO A 335 -25.25 -4.67 23.50
CA PRO A 335 -24.97 -5.30 24.79
C PRO A 335 -23.48 -5.65 24.97
N GLN A 336 -22.71 -5.73 23.88
CA GLN A 336 -21.27 -6.00 23.91
C GLN A 336 -20.48 -4.92 24.65
N LYS A 337 -19.41 -5.32 25.35
CA LYS A 337 -18.38 -4.36 25.77
C LYS A 337 -17.60 -3.83 24.57
N VAL A 338 -17.42 -2.52 24.51
CA VAL A 338 -16.81 -1.86 23.35
C VAL A 338 -15.36 -1.46 23.68
N PHE A 339 -14.42 -1.98 22.90
CA PHE A 339 -13.02 -1.58 22.94
C PHE A 339 -12.71 -0.61 21.80
N THR A 340 -12.11 0.55 22.10
CA THR A 340 -11.81 1.58 21.09
C THR A 340 -10.30 1.83 20.98
N PHE A 341 -9.78 1.83 19.75
CA PHE A 341 -8.42 2.28 19.44
C PHE A 341 -8.48 3.71 18.88
N SER A 342 -8.08 4.70 19.67
CA SER A 342 -7.95 6.08 19.19
C SER A 342 -6.81 6.81 19.91
N GLN A 343 -6.01 7.57 19.17
CA GLN A 343 -4.98 8.45 19.74
C GLN A 343 -5.62 9.62 20.53
N HIS A 344 -6.90 9.94 20.28
CA HIS A 344 -7.67 10.95 20.99
C HIS A 344 -8.96 10.36 21.55
N PRO A 345 -9.34 10.67 22.80
CA PRO A 345 -10.43 9.97 23.47
C PRO A 345 -11.77 10.17 22.75
N ILE A 346 -12.37 9.06 22.28
CA ILE A 346 -13.84 8.90 22.25
C ILE A 346 -14.36 8.77 23.71
N CYS A 347 -13.43 8.64 24.67
CA CYS A 347 -13.67 8.49 26.09
C CYS A 347 -13.89 9.86 26.75
N CYS A 348 -15.07 10.45 26.59
CA CYS A 348 -15.65 11.49 27.47
C CYS A 348 -17.17 11.61 27.25
N ILE A 349 -17.85 10.48 27.03
CA ILE A 349 -19.31 10.45 27.02
C ILE A 349 -19.67 9.29 27.94
N GLU A 350 -20.17 9.62 29.11
CA GLU A 350 -20.80 8.67 30.02
C GLU A 350 -21.91 7.96 29.25
N ILE A 351 -21.60 6.76 28.80
CA ILE A 351 -22.57 5.74 28.47
C ILE A 351 -22.27 4.63 29.45
N ASN A 352 -23.31 4.19 30.16
CA ASN A 352 -23.29 3.35 31.36
C ASN A 352 -22.63 1.94 31.22
N ASN A 353 -21.78 1.71 30.23
CA ASN A 353 -20.98 0.50 30.10
C ASN A 353 -19.49 0.90 29.97
N GLU A 354 -18.69 0.51 30.96
CA GLU A 354 -17.29 0.91 31.16
C GLU A 354 -16.42 0.86 29.88
N PHE A 355 -15.99 2.03 29.39
CA PHE A 355 -14.99 2.15 28.34
C PHE A 355 -13.58 2.15 28.96
N LYS A 356 -12.67 1.29 28.47
CA LYS A 356 -11.25 1.35 28.85
C LYS A 356 -10.38 1.93 27.73
N LYS A 357 -9.52 2.86 28.10
CA LYS A 357 -8.52 3.55 27.26
C LYS A 357 -7.17 2.84 27.36
N LYS A 358 -6.39 2.83 26.27
CA LYS A 358 -4.94 2.62 26.32
C LYS A 358 -4.23 3.60 25.40
N ASN A 359 -3.27 4.35 25.95
CA ASN A 359 -2.29 5.08 25.16
C ASN A 359 -1.25 4.07 24.65
N LEU A 360 -0.98 4.06 23.35
CA LEU A 360 0.18 3.39 22.76
C LEU A 360 1.33 4.38 22.62
#